data_AF-A0A2W0B957-F1
#
_entry.id   AF-A0A2W0B957-F1
#
_cell.length_a   1.000
_cell.length_b   1.000
_cell.length_c   1.000
_cell.angle_alpha   90.00
_cell.angle_beta   90.00
_cell.angle_gamma   90.00
#
_symmetry.space_group_name_H-M   'P 1'
#
loop_
_entity.id
_entity.type
_entity.pdbx_description
1 polymer ?
#
loop_
_entity_poly.entity_id
_entity_poly.type
_entity_poly.pdbx_seq_one_letter_code
_entity_poly.pdbx_strand_id
1 'polypeptide(L)'
;DANTSVLVVDDVQVEKLKLKKDLGSLEIRLDCSVAVVDGQVTANPLSQKRKLNLQRAEAGWMVEDKDAPVYVPRQIALRIFATQLAMATRQDRDQDVARLMRVLNALAPEK
;
A
#
# COMPACT_ATOMS: atom_id res chain seq x y z
N ASP A 1 -15.53 -12.62 -1.16
CA ASP A 1 -14.78 -11.55 -1.84
C ASP A 1 -14.25 -10.57 -0.82
N ALA A 2 -13.01 -10.79 -0.35
CA ALA A 2 -12.37 -9.83 0.54
C ALA A 2 -12.11 -8.55 -0.28
N ASN A 3 -12.63 -7.42 0.19
CA ASN A 3 -12.41 -6.11 -0.40
C ASN A 3 -10.91 -5.80 -0.34
N THR A 4 -10.17 -6.25 -1.36
CA THR A 4 -8.71 -6.23 -1.37
C THR A 4 -8.30 -4.87 -1.85
N SER A 5 -8.07 -3.98 -0.88
CA SER A 5 -7.55 -2.65 -1.14
C SER A 5 -6.02 -2.70 -1.26
N VAL A 6 -5.48 -1.90 -2.18
CA VAL A 6 -4.03 -1.71 -2.35
C VAL A 6 -3.68 -0.31 -1.85
N LEU A 7 -2.71 -0.21 -0.96
CA LEU A 7 -2.16 1.07 -0.50
C LEU A 7 -0.72 1.21 -0.99
N VAL A 8 -0.46 2.29 -1.69
CA VAL A 8 0.91 2.67 -2.07
C VAL A 8 1.52 3.44 -0.91
N VAL A 9 2.53 2.84 -0.30
CA VAL A 9 3.21 3.37 0.88
C VAL A 9 4.48 4.08 0.45
N ASP A 10 4.61 5.34 0.87
CA ASP A 10 5.77 6.19 0.63
C ASP A 10 6.76 6.12 1.79
N ASP A 11 6.26 6.11 3.03
CA ASP A 11 7.06 6.00 4.25
C ASP A 11 6.37 5.18 5.36
N VAL A 12 7.17 4.58 6.23
CA VAL A 12 6.72 3.83 7.40
C VAL A 12 7.49 4.30 8.62
N GLN A 13 6.77 4.88 9.58
CA GLN A 13 7.35 5.36 10.83
C GLN A 13 6.87 4.52 12.00
N VAL A 14 7.80 4.03 12.80
CA VAL A 14 7.48 3.38 14.08
C VAL A 14 7.28 4.47 15.13
N GLU A 15 6.04 4.65 15.58
CA GLU A 15 5.73 5.61 16.65
C GLU A 15 5.96 4.99 18.03
N LYS A 16 5.69 3.68 18.18
CA LYS A 16 5.80 3.00 19.46
C LYS A 16 6.03 1.51 19.30
N LEU A 17 6.90 0.95 20.14
CA LEU A 17 7.11 -0.49 20.25
C LEU A 17 7.03 -0.90 21.72
N LYS A 18 6.21 -1.90 22.02
CA LYS A 18 6.16 -2.56 23.33
C LYS A 18 6.29 -4.06 23.15
N LEU A 19 7.24 -4.67 23.83
CA LEU A 19 7.47 -6.11 23.81
C LEU A 19 7.37 -6.66 25.23
N LYS A 20 6.71 -7.80 25.41
CA LYS A 20 6.59 -8.51 26.68
C LYS A 20 6.52 -10.02 26.45
N LYS A 21 7.59 -10.73 26.82
CA LYS A 21 7.75 -12.18 26.60
C LYS A 21 7.49 -12.50 25.12
N ASP A 22 6.41 -13.23 24.83
CA ASP A 22 6.06 -13.73 23.51
C ASP A 22 5.01 -12.88 22.80
N LEU A 23 4.61 -11.76 23.39
CA LEU A 23 3.61 -10.84 22.85
C LEU A 23 4.16 -9.41 22.77
N GLY A 24 3.65 -8.62 21.84
CA GLY A 24 4.00 -7.22 21.70
C GLY A 24 2.94 -6.42 20.98
N SER A 25 3.17 -5.11 20.92
CA SER A 25 2.38 -4.19 20.11
C SER A 25 3.29 -3.17 19.44
N LEU A 26 2.99 -2.88 18.19
CA LEU A 26 3.67 -1.90 17.36
C LEU A 26 2.64 -0.85 16.92
N GLU A 27 2.90 0.43 17.20
CA GLU A 27 2.14 1.54 16.61
C GLU A 27 2.99 2.13 15.49
N ILE A 28 2.45 2.13 14.27
CA ILE A 28 3.08 2.70 13.09
C ILE A 28 2.23 3.82 12.49
N ARG A 29 2.88 4.73 11.80
CA ARG A 29 2.28 5.66 10.85
C ARG A 29 2.75 5.29 9.44
N LEU A 30 1.80 5.16 8.53
CA LEU A 30 2.02 4.93 7.12
C LEU A 30 1.67 6.22 6.39
N ASP A 31 2.60 6.76 5.63
CA ASP A 31 2.31 7.86 4.71
C ASP A 31 2.10 7.25 3.33
N CYS A 32 0.89 7.45 2.78
CA CYS A 32 0.44 6.81 1.56
C CYS A 32 0.04 7.86 0.51
N SER A 33 0.43 7.67 -0.75
CA SER A 33 0.08 8.57 -1.86
C SER A 33 -1.17 8.13 -2.62
N VAL A 34 -1.40 6.83 -2.72
CA VAL A 34 -2.49 6.25 -3.51
C VAL A 34 -3.16 5.09 -2.79
N ALA A 35 -4.48 5.06 -2.84
CA ALA A 35 -5.30 3.91 -2.50
C ALA A 35 -6.05 3.40 -3.73
N VAL A 36 -6.10 2.08 -3.91
CA VAL A 36 -6.96 1.43 -4.90
C VAL A 36 -7.95 0.54 -4.14
N VAL A 37 -9.23 0.90 -4.16
CA VAL A 37 -10.31 0.19 -3.45
C VAL A 37 -11.41 -0.11 -4.45
N ASP A 38 -11.80 -1.38 -4.59
CA ASP A 38 -12.85 -1.82 -5.53
C ASP A 38 -12.68 -1.26 -6.95
N GLY A 39 -11.42 -1.15 -7.39
CA GLY A 39 -11.07 -0.61 -8.68
C GLY A 39 -11.07 0.93 -8.79
N GLN A 40 -11.52 1.65 -7.76
CA GLN A 40 -11.45 3.10 -7.70
C GLN A 40 -10.08 3.54 -7.19
N VAL A 41 -9.52 4.56 -7.84
CA VAL A 41 -8.23 5.14 -7.50
C VAL A 41 -8.48 6.41 -6.73
N THR A 42 -8.00 6.46 -5.49
CA THR A 42 -7.97 7.67 -4.68
C THR A 42 -6.53 8.14 -4.59
N ALA A 43 -6.27 9.29 -5.21
CA ALA A 43 -4.99 9.97 -5.22
C ALA A 43 -5.07 11.13 -4.22
N ASN A 44 -4.72 10.87 -2.97
CA ASN A 44 -4.60 11.89 -1.93
C ASN A 44 -3.61 11.38 -0.88
N PRO A 45 -2.67 12.23 -0.42
CA PRO A 45 -1.83 11.88 0.71
C PRO A 45 -2.69 11.52 1.92
N LEU A 46 -2.62 10.25 2.34
CA LEU A 46 -3.29 9.76 3.53
C LEU A 46 -2.23 9.28 4.51
N SER A 47 -2.18 9.91 5.68
CA SER A 47 -1.40 9.39 6.80
C SER A 47 -2.29 8.49 7.64
N GLN A 48 -1.95 7.20 7.69
CA GLN A 48 -2.71 6.18 8.40
C GLN A 48 -1.93 5.68 9.62
N LYS A 49 -2.51 5.85 10.81
CA LYS A 49 -1.99 5.24 12.03
C LYS A 49 -2.56 3.86 12.23
N ARG A 50 -1.68 2.90 12.55
CA ARG A 50 -2.05 1.50 12.78
C ARG A 50 -1.42 0.98 14.05
N LYS A 51 -2.24 0.29 14.85
CA LYS A 51 -1.78 -0.50 15.99
C LYS A 51 -1.81 -1.97 15.58
N LEU A 52 -0.66 -2.62 15.66
CA LEU A 52 -0.42 -3.98 15.22
C LEU A 52 -0.05 -4.84 16.43
N ASN A 53 -0.60 -6.03 16.50
CA ASN A 53 -0.20 -7.03 17.49
C ASN A 53 0.99 -7.81 16.97
N LEU A 54 1.95 -8.06 17.87
CA LEU A 54 3.13 -8.86 17.58
C LEU A 54 3.07 -10.15 18.37
N GLN A 55 3.43 -11.24 17.73
CA GLN A 55 3.63 -12.53 18.37
C GLN A 55 5.04 -13.04 18.09
N ARG A 56 5.69 -13.60 19.10
CA ARG A 56 6.99 -14.23 18.94
C ARG A 56 6.84 -15.54 18.16
N ALA A 57 7.63 -15.67 17.11
CA ALA A 57 7.80 -16.87 16.31
C ALA A 57 9.28 -17.29 16.33
N GLU A 58 9.59 -18.48 15.79
CA GLU A 58 10.96 -19.02 15.77
C GLU A 58 11.94 -18.08 15.05
N ALA A 59 11.51 -17.49 13.93
CA ALA A 59 12.34 -16.60 13.10
C ALA A 59 12.34 -15.12 13.55
N GLY A 60 11.60 -14.75 14.60
CA GLY A 60 11.50 -13.36 15.06
C GLY A 60 10.12 -12.97 15.55
N TRP A 61 9.72 -11.73 15.30
CA TRP A 61 8.38 -11.24 15.63
C TRP A 61 7.51 -11.25 14.37
N MET A 62 6.31 -11.79 14.49
CA MET A 62 5.31 -11.81 13.43
C MET A 62 4.23 -10.77 13.73
N VAL A 63 3.82 -10.04 12.70
CA VAL A 63 2.68 -9.12 12.76
C VAL A 63 1.42 -9.89 12.39
N GLU A 64 0.40 -9.80 13.23
CA GLU A 64 -0.93 -10.29 12.88
C GLU A 64 -1.84 -9.12 12.48
N ASP A 65 -2.29 -9.12 11.23
CA ASP A 65 -3.24 -8.14 10.70
C ASP A 65 -4.13 -8.80 9.65
N LYS A 66 -5.26 -9.37 10.10
CA LYS A 66 -6.14 -10.23 9.28
C LYS A 66 -6.86 -9.47 8.16
N ASP A 67 -7.07 -8.16 8.37
CA ASP A 67 -7.79 -7.28 7.45
C ASP A 67 -6.84 -6.27 6.79
N ALA A 68 -5.54 -6.59 6.73
CA ALA A 68 -4.55 -5.72 6.12
C ALA A 68 -4.82 -5.51 4.63
N PRO A 69 -4.76 -4.26 4.12
CA PRO A 69 -4.66 -4.03 2.69
C PRO A 69 -3.31 -4.55 2.16
N VAL A 70 -3.21 -4.71 0.85
CA VAL A 70 -1.94 -4.99 0.20
C VAL A 70 -1.11 -3.72 0.19
N TYR A 71 -0.02 -3.70 0.95
CA TYR A 71 0.93 -2.61 0.97
C TYR A 71 1.96 -2.78 -0.15
N VAL A 72 2.11 -1.74 -0.97
CA VAL A 72 3.08 -1.74 -2.07
C VAL A 72 3.99 -0.53 -1.94
N PRO A 73 5.32 -0.71 -1.88
CA PRO A 73 6.25 0.43 -1.91
C PRO A 73 6.08 1.24 -3.18
N ARG A 74 6.14 2.58 -3.07
CA ARG A 74 5.95 3.51 -4.20
C ARG A 74 6.70 3.14 -5.48
N GLN A 75 7.98 2.79 -5.38
CA GLN A 75 8.82 2.44 -6.54
C GLN A 75 8.33 1.17 -7.25
N ILE A 76 7.86 0.20 -6.48
CA ILE A 76 7.30 -1.05 -7.01
C ILE A 76 5.94 -0.77 -7.66
N ALA A 77 5.09 0.04 -7.02
CA ALA A 77 3.82 0.47 -7.58
C ALA A 77 4.00 1.17 -8.94
N LEU A 78 4.91 2.15 -9.03
CA LEU A 78 5.24 2.84 -10.28
C LEU A 78 5.61 1.86 -11.40
N ARG A 79 6.50 0.90 -11.11
CA ARG A 79 6.92 -0.10 -12.10
C ARG A 79 5.76 -0.99 -12.54
N ILE A 80 4.93 -1.46 -11.60
CA ILE A 80 3.78 -2.32 -11.90
C ILE A 80 2.77 -1.57 -12.78
N PHE A 81 2.36 -0.37 -12.37
CA PHE A 81 1.35 0.40 -13.10
C PHE A 81 1.86 0.87 -14.47
N ALA A 82 3.13 1.25 -14.60
CA ALA A 82 3.72 1.59 -15.89
C ALA A 82 3.74 0.38 -16.84
N THR A 83 4.03 -0.81 -16.33
CA THR A 83 3.98 -2.05 -17.11
C THR A 83 2.56 -2.36 -17.57
N GLN A 84 1.58 -2.24 -16.66
CA GLN A 84 0.18 -2.45 -16.99
C GLN A 84 -0.31 -1.45 -18.04
N LEU A 85 0.11 -0.18 -17.95
CA LEU A 85 -0.22 0.84 -18.95
C LEU A 85 0.30 0.45 -20.33
N ALA A 86 1.58 0.06 -20.41
CA ALA A 86 2.20 -0.37 -21.67
C ALA A 86 1.53 -1.61 -22.28
N MET A 87 0.91 -2.47 -21.47
CA MET A 87 0.12 -3.60 -21.97
C MET A 87 -1.26 -3.16 -22.43
N ALA A 88 -1.94 -2.29 -21.68
CA ALA A 88 -3.28 -1.81 -22.01
C ALA A 88 -3.30 -1.01 -23.32
N THR A 89 -2.26 -0.19 -23.58
CA THR A 89 -2.11 0.56 -24.83
C THR A 89 -1.86 -0.32 -26.05
N ARG A 90 -1.35 -1.55 -25.88
CA ARG A 90 -1.19 -2.53 -26.96
C ARG A 90 -2.46 -3.31 -27.26
N GLN A 91 -3.44 -3.26 -26.36
CA GLN A 91 -4.68 -4.04 -26.43
C GLN A 91 -5.92 -3.15 -26.67
N ASP A 92 -5.71 -1.87 -27.02
CA ASP A 92 -6.76 -0.86 -27.25
C ASP A 92 -7.80 -0.78 -26.11
N ARG A 93 -7.35 -0.93 -24.86
CA ARG A 93 -8.20 -0.82 -23.67
C ARG A 93 -8.23 0.60 -23.13
N ASP A 94 -8.89 1.50 -23.85
CA ASP A 94 -8.88 2.94 -23.56
C ASP A 94 -9.29 3.31 -22.12
N GLN A 95 -10.26 2.59 -21.55
CA GLN A 95 -10.69 2.81 -20.16
C GLN A 95 -9.60 2.42 -19.14
N ASP A 96 -8.88 1.33 -19.38
CA ASP A 96 -7.78 0.88 -18.52
C ASP A 96 -6.60 1.83 -18.63
N VAL A 97 -6.30 2.31 -19.85
CA VAL A 97 -5.25 3.32 -20.11
C VAL A 97 -5.54 4.60 -19.31
N ALA A 98 -6.75 5.14 -19.40
CA ALA A 98 -7.12 6.35 -18.67
C ALA A 98 -7.01 6.18 -17.15
N ARG A 99 -7.42 5.01 -16.63
CA ARG A 99 -7.34 4.69 -15.21
C ARG A 99 -5.89 4.57 -14.73
N LEU A 100 -5.05 3.86 -15.48
CA LEU A 100 -3.64 3.66 -15.15
C LEU A 100 -2.84 4.96 -15.22
N MET A 101 -3.15 5.83 -16.19
CA MET A 101 -2.59 7.18 -16.28
C MET A 101 -2.92 8.02 -15.03
N ARG A 102 -4.14 7.95 -14.48
CA ARG A 102 -4.49 8.65 -13.24
C ARG A 102 -3.66 8.18 -12.06
N VAL A 103 -3.46 6.86 -11.92
CA VAL A 103 -2.61 6.29 -10.86
C VAL A 103 -1.17 6.79 -11.00
N LEU A 104 -0.61 6.72 -12.21
CA LEU A 104 0.78 7.12 -12.44
C LEU A 104 1.00 8.62 -12.21
N ASN A 105 0.05 9.47 -12.60
CA ASN A 105 0.12 10.90 -12.31
C ASN A 105 0.06 11.19 -10.81
N ALA A 106 -0.76 10.46 -10.06
CA ALA A 106 -0.82 10.57 -8.60
C ALA A 106 0.47 10.09 -7.90
N LEU A 107 1.17 9.14 -8.51
CA LEU A 107 2.45 8.63 -8.03
C LEU A 107 3.65 9.40 -8.60
N ALA A 108 3.46 10.36 -9.49
CA ALA A 108 4.54 11.20 -9.99
C ALA A 108 4.91 12.22 -8.89
N PRO A 109 6.20 12.54 -8.69
CA PRO A 109 6.58 13.60 -7.74
C PRO A 109 5.95 14.93 -8.18
N GLU A 110 5.36 15.68 -7.24
CA GLU A 110 5.12 17.11 -7.47
C GLU A 110 6.47 17.78 -7.77
N LYS A 111 6.50 18.60 -8.82
CA LYS A 111 7.67 19.39 -9.20
C LYS A 111 7.86 20.55 -8.22
#